data_AF-A0A7C5LEK7-F1
#
_entry.id   AF-A0A7C5LEK7-F1
#
_cell.length_a   1.000
_cell.length_b   1.000
_cell.length_c   1.000
_cell.angle_alpha   90.00
_cell.angle_beta   90.00
_cell.angle_gamma   90.00
#
_symmetry.space_group_name_H-M   'P 1'
#
loop_
_entity.id
_entity.type
_entity.pdbx_description
1 polymer ?
#
loop_
_entity_poly.entity_id
_entity_poly.type
_entity_poly.pdbx_seq_one_letter_code
_entity_poly.pdbx_strand_id
1 'polypeptide(L)' 'MKSKDLERKLRISGCYLKREGTSHSLWINPKTGVIEAIPRHNNSPNQ' A
#
# COMPACT_ATOMS: atom_id res chain seq x y z
N MET A 1 -4.39 5.68 -12.16
CA MET A 1 -3.18 4.84 -12.00
C MET A 1 -3.52 3.66 -11.12
N LYS A 2 -3.16 2.43 -11.49
CA LYS A 2 -3.59 1.22 -10.76
C LYS A 2 -2.75 1.05 -9.50
N SER A 3 -3.36 0.98 -8.31
CA SER A 3 -2.68 0.77 -7.01
C SER A 3 -1.66 -0.38 -7.05
N LYS A 4 -1.94 -1.43 -7.84
CA LYS A 4 -1.04 -2.56 -8.09
C LYS A 4 0.35 -2.19 -8.62
N ASP A 5 0.48 -1.14 -9.43
CA ASP A 5 1.79 -0.71 -9.96
C ASP A 5 2.66 -0.12 -8.84
N LEU A 6 2.04 0.66 -7.96
CA LEU A 6 2.70 1.25 -6.81
C LEU A 6 3.14 0.18 -5.81
N GLU A 7 2.27 -0.77 -5.51
CA GLU A 7 2.61 -1.94 -4.67
C GLU A 7 3.77 -2.75 -5.26
N ARG A 8 3.80 -2.92 -6.59
CA ARG A 8 4.91 -3.61 -7.28
C ARG A 8 6.23 -2.85 -7.12
N LYS A 9 6.23 -1.53 -7.29
CA LYS A 9 7.41 -0.67 -7.08
C LYS A 9 7.91 -0.72 -5.64
N LEU A 10 7.00 -0.67 -4.67
CA LEU A 10 7.34 -0.78 -3.24
C LEU A 10 8.02 -2.12 -2.94
N ARG A 11 7.50 -3.21 -3.49
CA ARG A 11 8.09 -4.54 -3.33
C ARG A 11 9.49 -4.64 -3.94
N ILE A 12 9.71 -4.04 -5.11
CA ILE A 12 11.04 -3.97 -5.75
C ILE A 12 12.01 -3.12 -4.94
N SER A 13 11.52 -2.05 -4.30
CA SER A 13 12.32 -1.18 -3.42
C SER A 13 12.75 -1.88 -2.11
N GLY A 14 12.13 -3.02 -1.79
CA GLY A 14 12.33 -3.75 -0.53
C GLY A 14 11.41 -3.27 0.60
N CYS A 15 10.39 -2.45 0.30
CA CYS A 15 9.32 -2.17 1.24
C CYS A 15 8.44 -3.41 1.40
N TYR A 16 7.87 -3.60 2.59
CA TYR A 16 6.98 -4.71 2.89
C TYR A 16 5.65 -4.24 3.46
N LEU A 17 4.64 -5.10 3.32
CA LEU A 17 3.30 -4.83 3.82
C LEU A 17 3.28 -5.03 5.34
N LYS A 18 2.97 -3.96 6.07
CA LYS A 18 2.88 -3.97 7.54
C LYS A 18 1.49 -4.38 8.03
N ARG A 19 0.44 -3.86 7.37
CA ARG A 19 -0.96 -4.17 7.70
C ARG A 19 -1.80 -4.09 6.44
N GLU A 20 -2.62 -5.10 6.18
CA GLU A 20 -3.62 -5.06 5.14
C GLU A 20 -4.97 -4.66 5.74
N GLY A 21 -5.55 -3.57 5.25
CA GLY A 21 -6.90 -3.13 5.58
C GLY A 21 -7.86 -3.32 4.41
N THR A 22 -9.16 -3.17 4.67
CA THR A 22 -10.21 -3.36 3.66
C THR A 22 -10.14 -2.31 2.56
N SER A 23 -9.87 -1.05 2.91
CA SER A 23 -9.80 0.09 1.98
C SER A 23 -8.37 0.51 1.61
N HIS A 24 -7.39 0.22 2.46
CA HIS A 24 -6.00 0.58 2.20
C HIS A 24 -5.03 -0.43 2.83
N SER A 25 -3.85 -0.51 2.25
CA SER A 25 -2.74 -1.33 2.72
C SER A 25 -1.63 -0.42 3.26
N LEU A 26 -1.17 -0.66 4.49
CA LEU A 26 -0.04 0.06 5.07
C LEU A 26 1.27 -0.63 4.71
N TRP A 27 2.11 0.06 3.95
CA TRP A 27 3.45 -0.38 3.58
C TRP A 27 4.48 0.33 4.43
N ILE A 28 5.56 -0.36 4.78
CA ILE A 28 6.68 0.23 5.52
C ILE A 28 7.97 0.05 4.74
N ASN A 29 8.78 1.11 4.72
CA ASN A 29 10.14 1.07 4.21
C ASN A 29 11.10 0.70 5.36
N PRO A 30 11.74 -0.49 5.37
CA PRO A 30 12.69 -0.86 6.42
C PRO A 30 13.92 0.06 6.49
N LYS A 31 14.29 0.71 5.39
CA LYS A 31 15.51 1.53 5.32
C LYS A 31 15.33 2.89 6.01
N THR A 32 14.12 3.43 6.00
CA THR A 32 13.81 4.76 6.56
C THR A 32 12.81 4.72 7.71
N GLY A 33 12.11 3.60 7.91
CA GLY A 33 11.03 3.47 8.88
C GLY A 33 9.71 4.16 8.47
N VAL A 34 9.66 4.78 7.29
CA VAL A 34 8.48 5.50 6.80
C VAL A 34 7.35 4.52 6.47
N ILE A 35 6.13 4.88 6.88
CA ILE A 35 4.91 4.11 6.63
C ILE A 35 4.02 4.89 5.66
N GLU A 36 3.60 4.24 4.58
CA GLU A 36 2.70 4.80 3.58
C GLU A 36 1.42 3.99 3.45
N ALA A 37 0.28 4.68 3.37
CA ALA A 37 -1.02 4.07 3.15
C ALA A 37 -1.34 4.05 1.65
N ILE A 38 -1.38 2.85 1.07
CA ILE A 38 -1.71 2.63 -0.33
C ILE A 38 -3.18 2.26 -0.45
N PRO A 39 -4.04 3.12 -1.02
CA PRO A 39 -5.45 2.81 -1.15
C PRO A 39 -5.64 1.64 -2.12
N ARG A 40 -6.42 0.65 -1.68
CA ARG A 40 -6.94 -0.39 -2.56
C ARG A 40 -8.24 0.14 -3.10
N HIS A 41 -8.29 0.40 -4.40
CA HIS A 41 -9.54 0.65 -5.10
C HIS A 41 -10.37 -0.64 -5.09
N ASN A 42 -11.03 -0.92 -3.96
CA ASN A 42 -12.18 -1.79 -3.92
C ASN A 42 -13.38 -0.86 -3.90
N ASN A 43 -14.07 -0.80 -5.04
CA ASN A 43 -15.30 -0.06 -5.23
C ASN A 43 -16.25 -0.28 -4.04
N SER A 44 -16.29 0.66 -3.10
CA SER A 44 -17.27 0.73 -2.02
C SER A 44 -17.80 2.15 -2.00
N PRO A 45 -18.76 2.50 -2.88
CA PRO A 45 -19.50 3.74 -2.77
C PRO A 45 -20.58 3.50 -1.72
N ASN A 46 -20.29 3.77 -0.46
CA ASN A 46 -21.32 3.89 0.56
C ASN A 46 -20.83 4.84 1.65
N GLN A 47 -20.94 6.13 1.33
CA GLN A 47 -21.43 7.14 2.27
C GLN A 47 -22.80 7.59 1.75
#